data_AF-A0A0F2SDM0-F1
#
_entry.id   AF-A0A0F2SDM0-F1
#
_cell.length_a   1.000
_cell.length_b   1.000
_cell.length_c   1.000
_cell.angle_alpha   90.00
_cell.angle_beta   90.00
_cell.angle_gamma   90.00
#
_symmetry.space_group_name_H-M   'P 1'
#
loop_
_entity.id
_entity.type
_entity.pdbx_description
1 polymer ?
#
loop_
_entity_poly.entity_id
_entity_poly.type
_entity_poly.pdbx_seq_one_letter_code
_entity_poly.pdbx_strand_id
1 'polypeptide(L)'
;DELEARTLSRRYDGHQVQPKKTAALLKSRGWTASYGEGLQKVYYKENIIAQIYAMADWFSPADVEAPTIEGIDFRDRKTGQPVPFTDFSEVIFSEIMRDVDLVVSVAHVGGVDPEASLSTIEMRTVIIVEMLRLLKLTNVEMKGSHAFIKGTLGDYTVHLGSGVVHKMASGSVHILPVHSQHRGRIFLPFIDDDPKTAEIVAKIIFLAEDSKIKDPNILVQIVD
;
A
#
# COMPACT_ATOMS: atom_id res chain seq x y z
N ASP A 1 0.44 -13.99 7.33
CA ASP A 1 1.17 -12.94 8.08
C ASP A 1 2.60 -12.63 7.54
N GLU A 2 2.78 -12.39 6.23
CA GLU A 2 4.09 -12.38 5.49
C GLU A 2 4.91 -13.70 5.54
N LEU A 3 4.99 -14.40 6.66
CA LEU A 3 5.57 -15.74 6.80
C LEU A 3 4.86 -16.80 5.93
N GLU A 4 3.57 -16.60 5.64
CA GLU A 4 2.79 -17.47 4.75
C GLU A 4 2.92 -17.08 3.27
N ALA A 5 3.15 -15.80 2.98
CA ALA A 5 3.37 -15.30 1.61
C ALA A 5 4.72 -15.76 1.05
N ARG A 6 5.62 -16.19 1.96
CA ARG A 6 6.97 -16.75 1.80
C ARG A 6 7.96 -15.91 1.00
N THR A 7 7.60 -15.33 -0.14
CA THR A 7 8.54 -14.74 -1.10
C THR A 7 8.21 -13.31 -1.55
N LEU A 8 7.00 -12.80 -1.27
CA LEU A 8 6.56 -11.45 -1.64
C LEU A 8 5.96 -10.69 -0.45
N SER A 9 6.53 -9.53 -0.13
CA SER A 9 6.02 -8.63 0.89
C SER A 9 5.09 -7.63 0.22
N ARG A 10 3.87 -7.51 0.75
CA ARG A 10 2.85 -6.54 0.29
C ARG A 10 2.64 -5.41 1.29
N ARG A 11 3.58 -5.22 2.21
CA ARG A 11 3.49 -4.23 3.29
C ARG A 11 3.25 -2.80 2.76
N TYR A 12 3.90 -2.48 1.65
CA TYR A 12 3.85 -1.15 1.04
C TYR A 12 2.99 -1.11 -0.23
N ASP A 13 2.15 -2.13 -0.45
CA ASP A 13 1.22 -2.19 -1.57
C ASP A 13 0.30 -0.95 -1.58
N GLY A 14 0.18 -0.33 -2.74
CA GLY A 14 -0.66 0.84 -2.97
C GLY A 14 -0.06 2.19 -2.61
N HIS A 15 1.20 2.25 -2.17
CA HIS A 15 1.89 3.52 -2.01
C HIS A 15 2.43 4.04 -3.35
N GLN A 16 1.88 5.16 -3.82
CA GLN A 16 2.41 5.89 -4.96
C GLN A 16 3.56 6.80 -4.56
N VAL A 17 4.67 6.71 -5.30
CA VAL A 17 5.89 7.42 -4.95
C VAL A 17 6.46 8.21 -6.12
N GLN A 18 7.06 9.36 -5.82
CA GLN A 18 7.67 10.25 -6.80
C GLN A 18 8.97 9.64 -7.35
N PRO A 19 9.06 9.27 -8.64
CA PRO A 19 10.19 8.49 -9.17
C PRO A 19 11.56 9.10 -8.91
N LYS A 20 11.70 10.42 -9.16
CA LYS A 20 12.96 11.15 -9.00
C LYS A 20 13.43 11.16 -7.54
N LYS A 21 12.50 11.34 -6.60
CA LYS A 21 12.80 11.39 -5.16
C LYS A 21 13.12 9.99 -4.63
N THR A 22 12.34 8.99 -5.04
CA THR A 22 12.60 7.58 -4.74
C THR A 22 13.98 7.12 -5.21
N ALA A 23 14.32 7.36 -6.49
CA ALA A 23 15.62 7.00 -7.04
C ALA A 23 16.77 7.71 -6.30
N ALA A 24 16.60 8.98 -5.92
CA ALA A 24 17.61 9.72 -5.17
C ALA A 24 17.83 9.16 -3.75
N LEU A 25 16.76 8.84 -3.03
CA LEU A 25 16.83 8.24 -1.69
C LEU A 25 17.55 6.89 -1.73
N LEU A 26 17.14 6.01 -2.65
CA LEU A 26 17.63 4.65 -2.75
C LEU A 26 19.06 4.58 -3.31
N LYS A 27 19.46 5.48 -4.20
CA LYS A 27 20.84 5.54 -4.73
C LYS A 27 21.88 5.70 -3.62
N SER A 28 21.59 6.51 -2.60
CA SER A 28 22.48 6.70 -1.45
C SER A 28 22.65 5.45 -0.57
N ARG A 29 21.80 4.42 -0.79
CA ARG A 29 21.66 3.20 0.02
C ARG A 29 22.07 1.94 -0.73
N GLY A 30 22.76 2.10 -1.87
CA GLY A 30 23.28 0.99 -2.66
C GLY A 30 22.25 0.34 -3.60
N TRP A 31 21.09 0.97 -3.79
CA TRP A 31 20.14 0.53 -4.80
C TRP A 31 20.55 1.03 -6.18
N THR A 32 20.16 0.26 -7.19
CA THR A 32 20.42 0.52 -8.60
C THR A 32 19.13 0.40 -9.40
N ALA A 33 19.07 1.13 -10.50
CA ALA A 33 17.95 1.07 -11.44
C ALA A 33 18.30 0.10 -12.59
N SER A 34 17.46 -0.90 -12.79
CA SER A 34 17.49 -1.83 -13.92
C SER A 34 16.35 -1.49 -14.88
N TYR A 35 16.67 -1.23 -16.15
CA TYR A 35 15.69 -0.86 -17.17
C TYR A 35 14.60 -1.93 -17.42
N GLY A 36 14.86 -3.21 -17.09
CA GLY A 36 13.88 -4.30 -17.27
C GLY A 36 13.25 -4.82 -15.98
N GLU A 37 13.87 -4.57 -14.83
CA GLU A 37 13.52 -5.21 -13.55
C GLU A 37 13.20 -4.17 -12.43
N GLY A 38 13.31 -2.88 -12.73
CA GLY A 38 13.03 -1.80 -11.77
C GLY A 38 14.17 -1.52 -10.79
N LEU A 39 13.83 -1.09 -9.57
CA LEU A 39 14.80 -0.74 -8.53
C LEU A 39 15.23 -1.98 -7.75
N GLN A 40 16.54 -2.22 -7.67
CA GLN A 40 17.10 -3.40 -7.02
C GLN A 40 18.32 -3.10 -6.14
N LYS A 41 18.52 -3.91 -5.11
CA LYS A 41 19.72 -3.90 -4.25
C LYS A 41 20.30 -5.31 -4.16
N VAL A 42 21.61 -5.42 -4.33
CA VAL A 42 22.30 -6.71 -4.47
C VAL A 42 23.17 -6.99 -3.24
N TYR A 43 22.89 -8.11 -2.58
CA TYR A 43 23.69 -8.67 -1.50
C TYR A 43 24.61 -9.75 -2.06
N TYR A 44 25.85 -9.35 -2.38
CA TYR A 44 26.75 -10.21 -3.15
C TYR A 44 27.18 -11.48 -2.39
N LYS A 45 27.40 -11.37 -1.08
CA LYS A 45 27.89 -12.48 -0.24
C LYS A 45 26.80 -13.52 -0.02
N GLU A 46 25.57 -13.07 0.11
CA GLU A 46 24.38 -13.87 0.40
C GLU A 46 23.67 -14.36 -0.86
N ASN A 47 24.13 -13.93 -2.04
CA ASN A 47 23.58 -14.29 -3.35
C ASN A 47 22.11 -13.86 -3.57
N ILE A 48 21.71 -12.74 -2.98
CA ILE A 48 20.33 -12.25 -2.99
C ILE A 48 20.23 -10.91 -3.73
N ILE A 49 19.15 -10.74 -4.48
CA ILE A 49 18.69 -9.47 -5.03
C ILE A 49 17.35 -9.15 -4.37
N ALA A 50 17.22 -7.97 -3.77
CA ALA A 50 15.93 -7.42 -3.39
C ALA A 50 15.44 -6.51 -4.51
N GLN A 51 14.18 -6.64 -4.92
CA GLN A 51 13.56 -5.79 -5.97
C GLN A 51 12.29 -5.13 -5.43
N ILE A 52 12.07 -3.87 -5.82
CA ILE A 52 10.80 -3.17 -5.59
C ILE A 52 9.98 -3.30 -6.87
N TYR A 53 8.89 -4.05 -6.78
CA TYR A 53 7.91 -4.20 -7.84
C TYR A 53 6.89 -3.06 -7.77
N ALA A 54 6.61 -2.44 -8.91
CA ALA A 54 5.66 -1.33 -8.99
C ALA A 54 4.83 -1.38 -10.29
N MET A 55 3.58 -0.99 -10.17
CA MET A 55 2.70 -0.73 -11.31
C MET A 55 3.12 0.60 -11.94
N ALA A 56 3.29 0.60 -13.25
CA ALA A 56 3.91 1.65 -14.08
C ALA A 56 5.45 1.68 -14.01
N ASP A 57 6.07 1.90 -15.18
CA ASP A 57 7.52 1.86 -15.34
C ASP A 57 8.17 3.01 -14.56
N TRP A 58 9.18 2.71 -13.73
CA TRP A 58 10.04 3.68 -13.05
C TRP A 58 10.62 4.74 -14.01
N PHE A 59 10.66 4.41 -15.30
CA PHE A 59 11.26 5.19 -16.38
C PHE A 59 10.26 5.68 -17.43
N SER A 60 8.94 5.46 -17.24
CA SER A 60 7.93 6.16 -18.04
C SER A 60 8.11 7.67 -17.86
N PRO A 61 7.92 8.53 -18.89
CA PRO A 61 7.93 9.97 -18.70
C PRO A 61 7.01 10.31 -17.52
N ALA A 62 7.60 10.86 -16.46
CA ALA A 62 6.98 11.04 -15.13
C ALA A 62 5.75 11.97 -15.12
N ASP A 63 5.25 12.32 -16.29
CA ASP A 63 4.12 13.21 -16.55
C ASP A 63 2.81 12.44 -16.81
N VAL A 64 2.84 11.09 -16.90
CA VAL A 64 1.64 10.27 -17.16
C VAL A 64 1.05 9.66 -15.88
N GLU A 65 1.85 8.97 -15.06
CA GLU A 65 1.38 8.31 -13.82
C GLU A 65 2.57 8.02 -12.87
N ALA A 66 2.39 8.24 -11.57
CA ALA A 66 3.40 7.89 -10.57
C ALA A 66 3.40 6.38 -10.28
N PRO A 67 4.58 5.73 -10.15
CA PRO A 67 4.66 4.32 -9.88
C PRO A 67 4.04 3.99 -8.53
N THR A 68 3.23 2.94 -8.52
CA THR A 68 2.63 2.40 -7.30
C THR A 68 3.39 1.17 -6.85
N ILE A 69 3.92 1.14 -5.63
CA ILE A 69 4.56 -0.05 -5.09
C ILE A 69 3.50 -1.16 -4.98
N GLU A 70 3.80 -2.33 -5.53
CA GLU A 70 2.94 -3.53 -5.50
C GLU A 70 3.54 -4.64 -4.62
N GLY A 71 4.85 -4.59 -4.41
CA GLY A 71 5.50 -5.46 -3.45
C GLY A 71 7.00 -5.46 -3.52
N ILE A 72 7.59 -6.23 -2.60
CA ILE A 72 9.02 -6.43 -2.49
C ILE A 72 9.27 -7.93 -2.50
N ASP A 73 10.01 -8.40 -3.50
CA ASP A 73 10.46 -9.78 -3.56
C ASP A 73 11.98 -9.86 -3.42
N PHE A 74 12.43 -11.06 -3.07
CA PHE A 74 13.83 -11.40 -2.95
C PHE A 74 14.09 -12.55 -3.92
N ARG A 75 15.16 -12.45 -4.70
CA ARG A 75 15.51 -13.43 -5.73
C ARG A 75 16.94 -13.90 -5.59
N ASP A 76 17.17 -15.17 -5.90
CA ASP A 76 18.52 -15.72 -5.99
C ASP A 76 19.21 -15.11 -7.22
N ARG A 77 20.39 -14.52 -7.01
CA ARG A 77 21.10 -13.77 -8.07
C ARG A 77 21.50 -14.64 -9.27
N LYS A 78 21.68 -15.96 -9.08
CA LYS A 78 22.16 -16.86 -10.14
C LYS A 78 21.01 -17.47 -10.93
N THR A 79 19.93 -17.81 -10.25
CA THR A 79 18.79 -18.55 -10.83
C THR A 79 17.60 -17.66 -11.13
N GLY A 80 17.53 -16.46 -10.55
CA GLY A 80 16.39 -15.55 -10.62
C GLY A 80 15.15 -16.03 -9.86
N GLN A 81 15.24 -17.16 -9.15
CA GLN A 81 14.09 -17.74 -8.46
C GLN A 81 13.77 -16.96 -7.17
N PRO A 82 12.48 -16.82 -6.81
CA PRO A 82 12.09 -16.22 -5.54
C PRO A 82 12.70 -16.97 -4.36
N VAL A 83 13.20 -16.23 -3.38
CA VAL A 83 13.83 -16.75 -2.15
C VAL A 83 12.86 -16.54 -0.99
N PRO A 84 12.51 -17.59 -0.24
CA PRO A 84 11.71 -17.44 0.96
C PRO A 84 12.35 -16.53 2.02
N PHE A 85 11.55 -15.77 2.75
CA PHE A 85 12.03 -14.89 3.83
C PHE A 85 12.75 -15.63 4.95
N THR A 86 12.49 -16.93 5.10
CA THR A 86 13.16 -17.81 6.07
C THR A 86 14.57 -18.22 5.64
N ASP A 87 14.92 -18.04 4.37
CA ASP A 87 16.12 -18.61 3.78
C ASP A 87 17.27 -17.58 3.71
N PHE A 88 17.08 -16.42 4.32
CA PHE A 88 18.09 -15.38 4.44
C PHE A 88 18.00 -14.60 5.76
N SER A 89 19.01 -13.75 6.00
CA SER A 89 19.13 -13.01 7.26
C SER A 89 17.99 -12.03 7.47
N GLU A 90 17.34 -12.07 8.64
CA GLU A 90 16.35 -11.08 9.08
C GLU A 90 16.88 -9.64 9.07
N VAL A 91 18.20 -9.47 9.20
CA VAL A 91 18.86 -8.16 9.10
C VAL A 91 18.72 -7.60 7.68
N ILE A 92 18.89 -8.43 6.65
CA ILE A 92 18.71 -8.05 5.25
C ILE A 92 17.26 -7.67 5.00
N PHE A 93 16.33 -8.50 5.47
CA PHE A 93 14.90 -8.20 5.36
C PHE A 93 14.57 -6.84 5.99
N SER A 94 15.01 -6.62 7.23
CA SER A 94 14.76 -5.38 7.97
C SER A 94 15.41 -4.16 7.33
N GLU A 95 16.60 -4.29 6.75
CA GLU A 95 17.28 -3.20 6.04
C GLU A 95 16.49 -2.79 4.78
N ILE A 96 16.04 -3.78 4.01
CA ILE A 96 15.22 -3.53 2.81
C ILE A 96 13.89 -2.88 3.18
N MET A 97 13.19 -3.40 4.20
CA MET A 97 11.95 -2.78 4.66
C MET A 97 12.18 -1.33 5.12
N ARG A 98 13.25 -1.04 5.86
CA ARG A 98 13.59 0.35 6.28
C ARG A 98 13.92 1.27 5.11
N ASP A 99 14.59 0.76 4.08
CA ASP A 99 14.88 1.55 2.87
C ASP A 99 13.57 1.92 2.14
N VAL A 100 12.61 0.99 2.06
CA VAL A 100 11.29 1.23 1.44
C VAL A 100 10.40 2.10 2.32
N ASP A 101 10.43 1.91 3.63
CA ASP A 101 9.73 2.75 4.62
C ASP A 101 10.12 4.23 4.47
N LEU A 102 11.43 4.50 4.34
CA LEU A 102 11.93 5.84 4.07
C LEU A 102 11.39 6.40 2.74
N VAL A 103 11.31 5.57 1.70
CA VAL A 103 10.76 5.97 0.40
C VAL A 103 9.29 6.32 0.53
N VAL A 104 8.49 5.50 1.21
CA VAL A 104 7.07 5.77 1.42
C VAL A 104 6.88 7.04 2.25
N SER A 105 7.64 7.23 3.32
CA SER A 105 7.54 8.41 4.18
C SER A 105 7.92 9.71 3.45
N VAL A 106 9.01 9.69 2.68
CA VAL A 106 9.61 10.91 2.12
C VAL A 106 9.17 11.16 0.68
N ALA A 107 8.94 10.13 -0.11
CA ALA A 107 8.65 10.23 -1.54
C ALA A 107 7.20 9.95 -1.91
N HIS A 108 6.27 9.85 -0.95
CA HIS A 108 4.84 9.77 -1.25
C HIS A 108 4.38 10.91 -2.17
N VAL A 109 3.47 10.60 -3.10
CA VAL A 109 2.90 11.60 -4.01
C VAL A 109 2.16 12.71 -3.25
N GLY A 110 1.51 12.40 -2.13
CA GLY A 110 0.86 13.38 -1.24
C GLY A 110 1.82 14.36 -0.54
N GLY A 111 3.14 14.24 -0.74
CA GLY A 111 4.14 15.22 -0.28
C GLY A 111 4.52 15.16 1.20
N VAL A 112 3.78 14.40 1.99
CA VAL A 112 4.02 14.12 3.42
C VAL A 112 3.90 12.63 3.69
N ASP A 113 4.41 12.19 4.84
CA ASP A 113 4.30 10.81 5.28
C ASP A 113 2.83 10.41 5.47
N PRO A 114 2.29 9.46 4.69
CA PRO A 114 0.88 9.11 4.75
C PRO A 114 0.49 8.41 6.06
N GLU A 115 1.42 7.79 6.78
CA GLU A 115 1.15 7.03 8.00
C GLU A 115 1.34 7.86 9.27
N ALA A 116 2.30 8.79 9.27
CA ALA A 116 2.64 9.60 10.44
C ALA A 116 2.03 11.01 10.43
N SER A 117 1.61 11.52 9.27
CA SER A 117 1.07 12.88 9.16
C SER A 117 -0.32 12.99 9.80
N LEU A 118 -0.37 13.58 10.99
CA LEU A 118 -1.63 13.91 11.68
C LEU A 118 -2.55 14.75 10.80
N SER A 119 -2.01 15.74 10.08
CA SER A 119 -2.79 16.56 9.15
C SER A 119 -3.41 15.74 8.02
N THR A 120 -2.75 14.68 7.56
CA THR A 120 -3.29 13.79 6.51
C THR A 120 -4.42 12.93 7.05
N ILE A 121 -4.25 12.35 8.23
CA ILE A 121 -5.28 11.53 8.89
C ILE A 121 -6.52 12.37 9.24
N GLU A 122 -6.32 13.59 9.75
CA GLU A 122 -7.40 14.53 10.06
C GLU A 122 -8.17 14.92 8.79
N MET A 123 -7.47 15.29 7.71
CA MET A 123 -8.10 15.62 6.42
C MET A 123 -8.88 14.43 5.84
N ARG A 124 -8.29 13.23 5.84
CA ARG A 124 -8.97 12.00 5.41
C ARG A 124 -10.21 11.73 6.26
N THR A 125 -10.14 11.94 7.57
CA THR A 125 -11.28 11.79 8.48
C THR A 125 -12.44 12.71 8.08
N VAL A 126 -12.15 13.98 7.78
CA VAL A 126 -13.17 14.94 7.34
C VAL A 126 -13.82 14.48 6.03
N ILE A 127 -13.02 14.07 5.04
CA ILE A 127 -13.50 13.58 3.75
C ILE A 127 -14.39 12.35 3.93
N ILE A 128 -13.94 11.37 4.73
CA ILE A 128 -14.67 10.13 4.99
C ILE A 128 -16.00 10.43 5.69
N VAL A 129 -16.00 11.25 6.74
CA VAL A 129 -17.24 11.62 7.48
C VAL A 129 -18.25 12.29 6.54
N GLU A 130 -17.78 13.19 5.67
CA GLU A 130 -18.66 13.84 4.69
C GLU A 130 -19.19 12.85 3.65
N MET A 131 -18.35 11.95 3.14
CA MET A 131 -18.76 10.89 2.21
C MET A 131 -19.79 9.93 2.82
N LEU A 132 -19.57 9.49 4.07
CA LEU A 132 -20.51 8.64 4.80
C LEU A 132 -21.86 9.33 4.98
N ARG A 133 -21.86 10.64 5.29
CA ARG A 133 -23.08 11.46 5.38
C ARG A 133 -23.83 11.50 4.06
N LEU A 134 -23.15 11.76 2.95
CA LEU A 134 -23.75 11.84 1.61
C LEU A 134 -24.35 10.49 1.18
N LEU A 135 -23.66 9.40 1.49
CA LEU A 135 -24.10 8.03 1.19
C LEU A 135 -25.09 7.46 2.21
N LYS A 136 -25.36 8.19 3.30
CA LYS A 136 -26.24 7.79 4.41
C LYS A 136 -25.78 6.50 5.10
N LEU A 137 -24.47 6.27 5.15
CA LEU A 137 -23.86 5.16 5.89
C LEU A 137 -23.65 5.59 7.34
N THR A 138 -24.22 4.84 8.27
CA THR A 138 -24.22 5.17 9.71
C THR A 138 -23.50 4.13 10.57
N ASN A 139 -22.99 3.07 9.94
CA ASN A 139 -22.33 1.94 10.58
C ASN A 139 -20.80 2.07 10.61
N VAL A 140 -20.28 3.29 10.49
CA VAL A 140 -18.85 3.60 10.54
C VAL A 140 -18.58 4.65 11.61
N GLU A 141 -17.64 4.36 12.51
CA GLU A 141 -17.22 5.23 13.61
C GLU A 141 -15.72 5.53 13.48
N MET A 142 -15.35 6.82 13.51
CA MET A 142 -13.96 7.25 13.42
C MET A 142 -13.35 7.33 14.82
N LYS A 143 -12.22 6.64 15.08
CA LYS A 143 -11.47 6.71 16.35
C LYS A 143 -9.97 6.75 16.11
N GLY A 144 -9.34 7.87 16.48
CA GLY A 144 -7.91 8.07 16.27
C GLY A 144 -7.56 7.92 14.79
N SER A 145 -6.60 7.04 14.48
CA SER A 145 -6.16 6.75 13.11
C SER A 145 -6.94 5.63 12.42
N HIS A 146 -8.10 5.23 12.92
CA HIS A 146 -8.87 4.10 12.37
C HIS A 146 -10.35 4.44 12.13
N ALA A 147 -10.90 3.88 11.06
CA ALA A 147 -12.34 3.75 10.87
C ALA A 147 -12.81 2.37 11.34
N PHE A 148 -13.75 2.33 12.27
CA PHE A 148 -14.40 1.14 12.79
C PHE A 148 -15.72 0.92 12.06
N ILE A 149 -15.89 -0.23 11.41
CA ILE A 149 -17.02 -0.52 10.53
C ILE A 149 -17.78 -1.71 11.09
N LYS A 150 -19.09 -1.55 11.29
CA LYS A 150 -20.00 -2.65 11.64
C LYS A 150 -20.72 -3.13 10.40
N GLY A 151 -20.17 -4.17 9.77
CA GLY A 151 -20.75 -4.80 8.60
C GLY A 151 -21.84 -5.83 8.97
N THR A 152 -22.38 -6.47 7.94
CA THR A 152 -23.33 -7.59 8.06
C THR A 152 -22.60 -8.93 8.19
N LEU A 153 -21.46 -9.08 7.52
CA LEU A 153 -20.63 -10.30 7.50
C LEU A 153 -19.50 -10.25 8.55
N GLY A 154 -19.20 -9.08 9.10
CA GLY A 154 -18.20 -8.92 10.16
C GLY A 154 -18.01 -7.48 10.62
N ASP A 155 -17.23 -7.33 11.69
CA ASP A 155 -16.76 -6.02 12.15
C ASP A 155 -15.32 -5.80 11.64
N TYR A 156 -15.04 -4.60 11.13
CA TYR A 156 -13.77 -4.28 10.48
C TYR A 156 -13.12 -3.02 11.06
N THR A 157 -11.82 -2.91 10.88
CA THR A 157 -11.07 -1.68 11.08
C THR A 157 -10.24 -1.36 9.85
N VAL A 158 -10.25 -0.10 9.41
CA VAL A 158 -9.38 0.39 8.33
C VAL A 158 -8.46 1.46 8.90
N HIS A 159 -7.14 1.28 8.77
CA HIS A 159 -6.17 2.29 9.17
C HIS A 159 -6.15 3.44 8.18
N LEU A 160 -6.32 4.67 8.67
CA LEU A 160 -6.47 5.87 7.87
C LEU A 160 -5.15 6.39 7.30
N GLY A 161 -4.00 5.85 7.72
CA GLY A 161 -2.70 6.17 7.14
C GLY A 161 -2.31 5.21 6.02
N SER A 162 -2.36 3.92 6.32
CA SER A 162 -1.84 2.82 5.48
C SER A 162 -2.90 2.10 4.65
N GLY A 163 -4.20 2.30 4.94
CA GLY A 163 -5.29 1.59 4.27
C GLY A 163 -5.36 0.10 4.55
N VAL A 164 -4.61 -0.40 5.55
CA VAL A 164 -4.66 -1.78 6.01
C VAL A 164 -6.03 -2.06 6.63
N VAL A 165 -6.60 -3.21 6.28
CA VAL A 165 -7.90 -3.67 6.76
C VAL A 165 -7.70 -4.87 7.67
N HIS A 166 -8.38 -4.86 8.81
CA HIS A 166 -8.54 -6.03 9.68
C HIS A 166 -10.01 -6.35 9.88
N LYS A 167 -10.38 -7.62 9.80
CA LYS A 167 -11.63 -8.15 10.35
C LYS A 167 -11.38 -8.50 11.81
N MET A 168 -12.20 -7.97 12.71
CA MET A 168 -12.09 -8.24 14.13
C MET A 168 -12.19 -9.75 14.38
N ALA A 169 -11.31 -10.27 15.25
CA ALA A 169 -11.18 -11.70 15.56
C ALA A 169 -10.73 -12.65 14.42
N SER A 170 -10.62 -12.19 13.17
CA SER A 170 -10.14 -13.01 12.03
C SER A 170 -8.79 -12.56 11.46
N GLY A 171 -8.36 -11.33 11.73
CA GLY A 171 -7.05 -10.82 11.28
C GLY A 171 -7.12 -9.95 10.03
N SER A 172 -6.02 -9.87 9.29
CA SER A 172 -5.89 -8.98 8.13
C SER A 172 -6.76 -9.42 6.94
N VAL A 173 -7.38 -8.46 6.26
CA VAL A 173 -8.15 -8.69 5.02
C VAL A 173 -7.45 -7.98 3.87
N HIS A 174 -7.18 -8.71 2.81
CA HIS A 174 -6.47 -8.23 1.63
C HIS A 174 -7.47 -7.80 0.55
N ILE A 175 -7.75 -6.50 0.52
CA ILE A 175 -8.51 -5.84 -0.56
C ILE A 175 -7.50 -5.06 -1.41
N LEU A 176 -7.25 -5.55 -2.62
CA LEU A 176 -6.28 -4.96 -3.53
C LEU A 176 -6.91 -3.75 -4.27
N PRO A 177 -6.32 -2.55 -4.15
CA PRO A 177 -6.69 -1.43 -5.01
C PRO A 177 -6.37 -1.71 -6.49
N VAL A 178 -7.22 -1.20 -7.38
CA VAL A 178 -6.91 -1.13 -8.82
C VAL A 178 -6.41 0.28 -9.12
N HIS A 179 -5.09 0.43 -9.15
CA HIS A 179 -4.42 1.73 -9.23
C HIS A 179 -4.68 2.48 -10.55
N SER A 180 -5.04 1.78 -11.63
CA SER A 180 -5.33 2.36 -12.95
C SER A 180 -6.73 3.00 -13.08
N GLN A 181 -7.50 3.07 -11.99
CA GLN A 181 -8.86 3.63 -11.97
C GLN A 181 -8.92 5.12 -11.58
N HIS A 182 -7.82 5.87 -11.66
CA HIS A 182 -7.87 7.34 -11.63
C HIS A 182 -8.49 7.89 -12.95
N ARG A 183 -9.75 7.57 -13.22
CA ARG A 183 -10.55 8.24 -14.25
C ARG A 183 -10.87 9.65 -13.76
N GLY A 184 -10.10 10.59 -14.30
CA GLY A 184 -10.37 12.02 -14.23
C GLY A 184 -9.92 12.62 -12.90
N ARG A 185 -8.95 13.54 -12.97
CA ARG A 185 -8.69 14.48 -11.88
C ARG A 185 -10.02 15.11 -11.47
N ILE A 186 -10.61 14.67 -10.36
CA ILE A 186 -11.67 15.42 -9.70
C ILE A 186 -10.93 16.63 -9.12
N PHE A 187 -10.93 17.72 -9.86
CA PHE A 187 -10.36 19.00 -9.45
C PHE A 187 -11.26 19.59 -8.36
N LEU A 188 -11.14 19.05 -7.16
CA LEU A 188 -11.54 19.75 -5.96
C LEU A 188 -10.28 20.46 -5.44
N PRO A 189 -10.22 21.80 -5.45
CA PRO A 189 -9.09 22.49 -4.84
C PRO A 189 -9.03 22.08 -3.36
N PHE A 190 -7.85 21.67 -2.91
CA PHE A 190 -7.52 21.28 -1.53
C PHE A 190 -8.03 19.91 -1.01
N ILE A 191 -8.70 19.08 -1.84
CA ILE A 191 -9.33 17.82 -1.39
C ILE A 191 -8.48 16.58 -1.74
N ASP A 192 -7.16 16.75 -1.77
CA ASP A 192 -6.14 15.69 -1.83
C ASP A 192 -5.84 15.15 -3.25
N ASP A 193 -4.62 15.43 -3.74
CA ASP A 193 -3.98 14.69 -4.85
C ASP A 193 -3.48 13.30 -4.37
N ASP A 194 -3.89 12.87 -3.18
CA ASP A 194 -3.42 11.64 -2.57
C ASP A 194 -4.25 10.42 -3.04
N PRO A 195 -3.68 9.56 -3.90
CA PRO A 195 -4.36 8.35 -4.37
C PRO A 195 -4.78 7.43 -3.21
N LYS A 196 -4.07 7.49 -2.08
CA LYS A 196 -4.34 6.65 -0.92
C LYS A 196 -5.65 7.03 -0.22
N THR A 197 -6.05 8.30 -0.29
CA THR A 197 -7.34 8.77 0.25
C THR A 197 -8.49 8.12 -0.50
N ALA A 198 -8.43 8.04 -1.82
CA ALA A 198 -9.45 7.37 -2.64
C ALA A 198 -9.55 5.86 -2.34
N GLU A 199 -8.41 5.19 -2.21
CA GLU A 199 -8.35 3.78 -1.79
C GLU A 199 -9.03 3.55 -0.44
N ILE A 200 -8.68 4.34 0.57
CA ILE A 200 -9.23 4.21 1.94
C ILE A 200 -10.74 4.44 1.93
N VAL A 201 -11.21 5.48 1.26
CA VAL A 201 -12.65 5.77 1.13
C VAL A 201 -13.38 4.61 0.46
N ALA A 202 -12.83 4.07 -0.63
CA ALA A 202 -13.41 2.93 -1.34
C ALA A 202 -13.50 1.69 -0.44
N LYS A 203 -12.43 1.35 0.30
CA LYS A 203 -12.41 0.23 1.25
C LYS A 203 -13.45 0.39 2.35
N ILE A 204 -13.59 1.59 2.91
CA ILE A 204 -14.57 1.86 3.97
C ILE A 204 -16.00 1.68 3.45
N ILE A 205 -16.34 2.28 2.30
CA ILE A 205 -17.69 2.15 1.71
C ILE A 205 -17.98 0.69 1.34
N PHE A 206 -17.00 0.00 0.75
CA PHE A 206 -17.12 -1.39 0.33
C PHE A 206 -17.41 -2.33 1.50
N LEU A 207 -16.72 -2.14 2.64
CA LEU A 207 -16.94 -2.93 3.86
C LEU A 207 -18.18 -2.50 4.64
N ALA A 208 -18.56 -1.23 4.60
CA ALA A 208 -19.80 -0.74 5.20
C ALA A 208 -21.04 -1.37 4.55
N GLU A 209 -20.93 -1.79 3.29
CA GLU A 209 -21.97 -2.50 2.55
C GLU A 209 -21.56 -3.94 2.21
N ASP A 210 -20.86 -4.62 3.11
CA ASP A 210 -20.27 -5.95 2.87
C ASP A 210 -21.25 -7.03 2.36
N SER A 211 -22.53 -6.95 2.71
CA SER A 211 -23.60 -7.81 2.16
C SER A 211 -23.74 -7.75 0.63
N LYS A 212 -23.24 -6.69 -0.02
CA LYS A 212 -23.25 -6.53 -1.48
C LYS A 212 -21.98 -7.10 -2.15
N ILE A 213 -20.99 -7.53 -1.38
CA ILE A 213 -19.73 -8.06 -1.91
C ILE A 213 -20.01 -9.39 -2.63
N LYS A 214 -19.46 -9.51 -3.85
CA LYS A 214 -19.59 -10.71 -4.69
C LYS A 214 -18.24 -11.33 -5.07
N ASP A 215 -17.14 -10.67 -4.77
CA ASP A 215 -15.80 -11.17 -5.10
C ASP A 215 -15.49 -12.40 -4.22
N PRO A 216 -15.33 -13.60 -4.82
CA PRO A 216 -15.05 -14.80 -4.04
C PRO A 216 -13.71 -14.74 -3.28
N ASN A 217 -12.71 -14.02 -3.80
CA ASN A 217 -11.41 -13.88 -3.12
C ASN A 217 -11.52 -13.02 -1.87
N ILE A 218 -12.47 -12.09 -1.81
CA ILE A 218 -12.73 -11.30 -0.60
C ILE A 218 -13.67 -12.08 0.33
N LEU A 219 -14.73 -12.69 -0.21
CA LEU A 219 -15.70 -13.43 0.60
C LEU A 219 -15.05 -14.55 1.41
N VAL A 220 -14.10 -15.29 0.84
CA VAL A 220 -13.37 -16.35 1.57
C VAL A 220 -12.54 -15.80 2.75
N GLN A 221 -12.20 -14.51 2.76
CA GLN A 221 -11.43 -13.88 3.84
C GLN A 221 -12.34 -13.32 4.95
N ILE A 222 -13.61 -13.03 4.64
CA ILE A 222 -14.52 -12.33 5.57
C ILE A 222 -15.73 -13.17 5.99
N VAL A 223 -16.11 -14.19 5.22
CA VAL A 223 -17.17 -15.14 5.54
C VAL A 223 -16.50 -16.38 6.14
N ASP A 224 -17.02 -16.84 7.28
CA ASP A 224 -16.59 -18.09 7.91
C ASP A 224 -17.12 -19.31 7.15
#